data_AF-N9K2N7-F1
#
_entry.id   AF-N9K2N7-F1
#
_cell.length_a   1.000
_cell.length_b   1.000
_cell.length_c   1.000
_cell.angle_alpha   90.00
_cell.angle_beta   90.00
_cell.angle_gamma   90.00
#
_symmetry.space_group_name_H-M   'P 1'
#
loop_
_entity.id
_entity.type
_entity.pdbx_description
1 polymer ?
#
loop_
_entity_poly.entity_id
_entity_poly.type
_entity_poly.pdbx_seq_one_letter_code
_entity_poly.pdbx_strand_id
1 'polypeptide(L)'
;MAIAPAAAFAGFKALNTYNKSKAAKKAYKQQAQIADINATQEDIQARNAIEYGQNQVEDYQREVSSFKSSQINALADNGIDVSQGSAIDLLASTEMQAQSDIDTLRYNAALQSWGHQVNKTNYVNQARGLRVQANSINPIFDALLDGAGSFMQAGGLQGLGGGK
;
A
#
# COMPACT_ATOMS: atom_id res chain seq x y z
N MET A 1 -3.25 22.02 57.33
CA MET A 1 -2.84 21.74 55.93
C MET A 1 -3.55 20.48 55.45
N ALA A 2 -4.77 20.59 54.92
CA ALA A 2 -5.42 19.48 54.21
C ALA A 2 -5.31 19.78 52.72
N ILE A 3 -4.20 19.39 52.10
CA ILE A 3 -4.11 19.36 50.64
C ILE A 3 -5.04 18.23 50.23
N ALA A 4 -6.21 18.63 49.75
CA ALA A 4 -7.43 17.84 49.72
C ALA A 4 -7.32 16.56 48.88
N PRO A 5 -8.13 15.53 49.17
CA PRO A 5 -8.32 14.35 48.30
C PRO A 5 -8.58 14.70 46.82
N ALA A 6 -9.06 15.91 46.53
CA ALA A 6 -9.21 16.47 45.18
C ALA A 6 -7.88 16.59 44.40
N ALA A 7 -6.75 16.95 45.05
CA ALA A 7 -5.45 17.05 44.39
C ALA A 7 -4.86 15.66 44.05
N ALA A 8 -5.08 14.69 44.94
CA ALA A 8 -4.71 13.29 44.71
C ALA A 8 -5.55 12.67 43.57
N PHE A 9 -6.86 12.98 43.50
CA PHE A 9 -7.73 12.54 42.40
C PHE A 9 -7.34 13.17 41.05
N ALA A 10 -6.98 14.46 41.03
CA ALA A 10 -6.51 15.15 39.83
C ALA A 10 -5.16 14.58 39.33
N GLY A 11 -4.22 14.30 40.24
CA GLY A 11 -2.94 13.66 39.91
C GLY A 11 -3.10 12.24 39.36
N PHE A 12 -3.98 11.42 39.96
CA PHE A 12 -4.28 10.08 39.46
C PHE A 12 -4.94 10.11 38.08
N LYS A 13 -5.87 11.04 37.84
CA LYS A 13 -6.53 11.20 36.55
C LYS A 13 -5.54 11.64 35.46
N ALA A 14 -4.67 12.60 35.76
CA ALA A 14 -3.61 13.05 34.85
C ALA A 14 -2.63 11.93 34.47
N LEU A 15 -2.20 11.10 35.43
CA LEU A 15 -1.35 9.93 35.18
C LEU A 15 -2.05 8.88 34.30
N ASN A 16 -3.33 8.62 34.54
CA ASN A 16 -4.12 7.71 33.71
C ASN A 16 -4.22 8.24 32.27
N THR A 17 -4.50 9.53 32.09
CA THR A 17 -4.59 10.19 30.78
C THR A 17 -3.25 10.18 30.05
N TYR A 18 -2.13 10.43 30.75
CA TYR A 18 -0.78 10.29 30.19
C TYR A 18 -0.55 8.88 29.61
N ASN A 19 -0.83 7.84 30.40
CA ASN A 19 -0.64 6.46 29.98
C ASN A 19 -1.54 6.09 28.79
N LYS A 20 -2.80 6.54 28.80
CA LYS A 20 -3.74 6.37 27.69
C LYS A 20 -3.26 7.06 26.41
N SER A 21 -2.88 8.33 26.48
CA SER A 21 -2.36 9.08 25.31
C SER A 21 -1.07 8.46 24.78
N LYS A 22 -0.16 8.00 25.66
CA LYS A 22 1.05 7.30 25.26
C LYS A 22 0.74 5.98 24.54
N ALA A 23 -0.21 5.21 25.06
CA ALA A 23 -0.65 3.96 24.43
C ALA A 23 -1.30 4.22 23.06
N ALA A 24 -2.20 5.21 22.96
CA ALA A 24 -2.82 5.61 21.71
C ALA A 24 -1.78 6.04 20.66
N LYS A 25 -0.83 6.90 21.05
CA LYS A 25 0.28 7.32 20.19
C LYS A 25 1.10 6.13 19.68
N LYS A 26 1.38 5.15 20.55
CA LYS A 26 2.10 3.93 20.16
C LYS A 26 1.27 3.07 19.19
N ALA A 27 -0.03 2.92 19.44
CA ALA A 27 -0.93 2.18 18.57
C ALA A 27 -0.98 2.77 17.16
N TYR A 28 -1.12 4.09 17.02
CA TYR A 28 -1.09 4.76 15.71
C TYR A 28 0.25 4.55 14.98
N LYS A 29 1.38 4.60 15.70
CA LYS A 29 2.70 4.29 15.11
C LYS A 29 2.80 2.84 14.63
N GLN A 30 2.27 1.89 15.38
CA GLN A 30 2.25 0.48 14.97
C GLN A 30 1.37 0.26 13.75
N GLN A 31 0.18 0.87 13.70
CA GLN A 31 -0.68 0.82 12.52
C GLN A 31 0.01 1.44 11.29
N ALA A 32 0.75 2.54 11.47
CA ALA A 32 1.51 3.13 10.38
C ALA A 32 2.58 2.17 9.84
N GLN A 33 3.29 1.45 10.71
CA GLN A 33 4.27 0.44 10.31
C GLN A 33 3.62 -0.72 9.53
N ILE A 34 2.45 -1.19 9.97
CA ILE A 34 1.70 -2.22 9.25
C ILE A 34 1.32 -1.72 7.85
N ALA A 35 0.88 -0.47 7.73
CA ALA A 35 0.60 0.13 6.44
C ALA A 35 1.87 0.25 5.56
N ASP A 36 3.04 0.60 6.11
CA ASP A 36 4.30 0.59 5.33
C ASP A 36 4.69 -0.83 4.87
N ILE A 37 4.45 -1.86 5.69
CA ILE A 37 4.68 -3.27 5.32
C ILE A 37 3.76 -3.65 4.16
N ASN A 38 2.48 -3.31 4.23
CA ASN A 38 1.54 -3.55 3.15
C ASN A 38 1.94 -2.81 1.87
N ALA A 39 2.39 -1.55 1.98
CA ALA A 39 2.91 -0.80 0.84
C ALA A 39 4.12 -1.49 0.19
N THR A 40 5.02 -2.03 1.00
CA THR A 40 6.19 -2.78 0.52
C THR A 40 5.77 -4.08 -0.17
N GLN A 41 4.79 -4.79 0.40
CA GLN A 41 4.25 -6.00 -0.18
C GLN A 41 3.60 -5.74 -1.55
N GLU A 42 2.85 -4.65 -1.69
CA GLU A 42 2.28 -4.23 -2.97
C GLU A 42 3.38 -3.82 -3.97
N ASP A 43 4.48 -3.19 -3.54
CA ASP A 43 5.62 -2.90 -4.43
C ASP A 43 6.25 -4.17 -4.99
N ILE A 44 6.40 -5.20 -4.15
CA ILE A 44 6.92 -6.51 -4.57
C ILE A 44 5.96 -7.15 -5.57
N GLN A 45 4.65 -7.15 -5.27
CA GLN A 45 3.64 -7.69 -6.18
C GLN A 45 3.60 -6.94 -7.52
N ALA A 46 3.78 -5.62 -7.50
CA ALA A 46 3.87 -4.82 -8.71
C ALA A 46 5.04 -5.24 -9.61
N ARG A 47 6.21 -5.53 -9.03
CA ARG A 47 7.39 -6.01 -9.77
C ARG A 47 7.18 -7.42 -10.29
N ASN A 48 6.66 -8.30 -9.45
CA ASN A 48 6.37 -9.69 -9.83
C ASN A 48 5.37 -9.76 -10.98
N ALA A 49 4.36 -8.88 -11.03
CA ALA A 49 3.41 -8.84 -12.14
C ALA A 49 4.09 -8.57 -13.49
N ILE A 50 5.10 -7.68 -13.53
CA ILE A 50 5.89 -7.43 -14.74
C ILE A 50 6.74 -8.64 -15.10
N GLU A 51 7.41 -9.25 -14.12
CA GLU A 51 8.25 -10.44 -14.33
C GLU A 51 7.42 -11.63 -14.86
N TYR A 52 6.25 -11.89 -14.28
CA TYR A 52 5.33 -12.90 -14.78
C TYR A 52 4.86 -12.59 -16.21
N GLY A 53 4.57 -11.33 -16.52
CA GLY A 53 4.23 -10.91 -17.88
C GLY A 53 5.36 -11.13 -18.89
N GLN A 54 6.61 -10.88 -18.49
CA GLN A 54 7.78 -11.15 -19.32
C GLN A 54 7.92 -12.65 -19.60
N ASN A 55 7.80 -13.48 -18.58
CA ASN A 55 7.85 -14.94 -18.73
C ASN A 55 6.74 -15.46 -19.66
N GLN A 56 5.51 -14.93 -19.53
CA GLN A 56 4.40 -15.28 -20.43
C GLN A 56 4.67 -14.89 -21.89
N VAL A 57 5.28 -13.72 -22.12
CA VAL A 57 5.69 -13.30 -23.46
C VAL A 57 6.74 -14.26 -24.03
N GLU A 58 7.73 -14.65 -23.24
CA GLU A 58 8.76 -15.58 -23.68
C GLU A 58 8.21 -16.97 -24.00
N ASP A 59 7.30 -17.50 -23.16
CA ASP A 59 6.60 -18.77 -23.41
C ASP A 59 5.80 -18.70 -24.72
N TYR A 60 5.03 -17.62 -24.90
CA TYR A 60 4.23 -17.44 -26.10
C TYR A 60 5.09 -17.30 -27.36
N GLN A 61 6.22 -16.57 -27.29
CA GLN A 61 7.17 -16.49 -28.40
C GLN A 61 7.76 -17.85 -28.79
N ARG A 62 8.03 -18.72 -27.81
CA ARG A 62 8.46 -20.11 -28.07
C ARG A 62 7.37 -20.90 -28.80
N GLU A 63 6.12 -20.78 -28.37
CA GLU A 63 4.97 -21.42 -29.00
C GLU A 63 4.78 -20.96 -30.45
N VAL A 64 4.79 -19.64 -30.69
CA VAL A 64 4.69 -19.04 -32.03
C VAL A 64 5.83 -19.52 -32.92
N SER A 65 7.06 -19.60 -32.41
CA SER A 65 8.21 -20.09 -33.16
C SER A 65 8.04 -21.56 -33.57
N SER A 66 7.54 -22.40 -32.67
CA SER A 66 7.22 -23.81 -32.97
C SER A 66 6.10 -23.93 -34.00
N PHE A 67 5.06 -23.11 -33.88
CA PHE A 67 3.93 -23.08 -34.80
C PHE A 67 4.33 -22.59 -36.21
N LYS A 68 5.17 -21.57 -36.30
CA LYS A 68 5.73 -21.14 -37.59
C LYS A 68 6.60 -22.23 -38.21
N SER A 69 7.40 -22.92 -37.41
CA SER A 69 8.22 -24.05 -37.89
C SER A 69 7.36 -25.19 -38.45
N SER A 70 6.24 -25.52 -37.80
CA SER A 70 5.32 -26.54 -38.34
C SER A 70 4.60 -26.08 -39.60
N GLN A 71 4.23 -24.79 -39.71
CA GLN A 71 3.70 -24.22 -40.96
C GLN A 71 4.72 -24.31 -42.10
N ILE A 72 5.99 -23.96 -41.85
CA ILE A 72 7.08 -24.05 -42.84
C ILE A 72 7.26 -25.49 -43.31
N ASN A 73 7.32 -26.45 -42.38
CA ASN A 73 7.46 -27.87 -42.73
C ASN A 73 6.28 -28.36 -43.57
N ALA A 74 5.04 -28.00 -43.20
CA ALA A 74 3.87 -28.38 -43.98
C ALA A 74 3.87 -27.78 -45.39
N LEU A 75 4.27 -26.52 -45.55
CA LEU A 75 4.39 -25.88 -46.86
C LEU A 75 5.49 -26.55 -47.70
N ALA A 76 6.63 -26.85 -47.09
CA ALA A 76 7.75 -27.55 -47.74
C ALA A 76 7.37 -28.97 -48.18
N ASP A 77 6.64 -29.73 -47.35
CA ASP A 77 6.13 -31.08 -47.66
C ASP A 77 5.15 -31.05 -48.85
N ASN A 78 4.43 -29.94 -49.02
CA ASN A 78 3.55 -29.72 -50.17
C ASN A 78 4.27 -29.09 -51.39
N GLY A 79 5.60 -28.94 -51.33
CA GLY A 79 6.41 -28.38 -52.42
C GLY A 79 6.21 -26.87 -52.65
N ILE A 80 5.65 -26.14 -51.67
CA ILE A 80 5.43 -24.70 -51.74
C ILE A 80 6.69 -23.97 -51.27
N ASP A 81 7.21 -23.07 -52.09
CA ASP A 81 8.32 -22.19 -51.70
C ASP A 81 7.84 -21.19 -50.62
N VAL A 82 8.35 -21.38 -49.40
CA VAL A 82 8.01 -20.55 -48.22
C VAL A 82 8.53 -19.12 -48.31
N SER A 83 9.42 -18.82 -49.27
CA SER A 83 10.02 -17.51 -49.44
C SER A 83 9.22 -16.58 -50.36
N GLN A 84 8.13 -17.06 -50.98
CA GLN A 84 7.40 -16.31 -52.01
C GLN A 84 5.88 -16.49 -51.93
N GLY A 85 5.15 -15.53 -52.52
CA GLY A 85 3.70 -15.61 -52.72
C GLY A 85 2.88 -15.70 -51.43
N SER A 86 1.79 -16.48 -51.45
CA SER A 86 0.86 -16.57 -50.31
C SER A 86 1.47 -17.23 -49.06
N ALA A 87 2.59 -17.93 -49.18
CA ALA A 87 3.27 -18.58 -48.06
C ALA A 87 3.96 -17.56 -47.13
N ILE A 88 4.63 -16.54 -47.70
CA ILE A 88 5.25 -15.48 -46.90
C ILE A 88 4.19 -14.58 -46.24
N ASP A 89 3.07 -14.32 -46.93
CA ASP A 89 1.96 -13.54 -46.38
C ASP A 89 1.31 -14.25 -45.19
N LEU A 90 1.17 -15.58 -45.24
CA LEU A 90 0.66 -16.39 -44.13
C LEU A 90 1.58 -16.34 -42.89
N LEU A 91 2.89 -16.47 -43.10
CA LEU A 91 3.87 -16.39 -42.02
C LEU A 91 3.93 -14.97 -41.43
N ALA A 92 3.82 -13.95 -42.28
CA ALA A 92 3.76 -12.55 -41.86
C ALA A 92 2.47 -12.25 -41.08
N SER A 93 1.31 -12.75 -41.52
CA SER A 93 0.05 -12.58 -40.77
C SER A 93 0.10 -13.28 -39.42
N THR A 94 0.73 -14.46 -39.35
CA THR A 94 0.98 -15.17 -38.08
C THR A 94 1.83 -14.31 -37.13
N GLU A 95 2.90 -13.70 -37.63
CA GLU A 95 3.77 -12.82 -36.84
C GLU A 95 3.03 -11.56 -36.36
N MET A 96 2.23 -10.95 -37.23
CA MET A 96 1.42 -9.78 -36.84
C MET A 96 0.43 -10.11 -35.72
N GLN A 97 -0.24 -11.26 -35.81
CA GLN A 97 -1.14 -11.73 -34.76
C GLN A 97 -0.36 -12.02 -33.47
N ALA A 98 0.80 -12.68 -33.57
CA ALA A 98 1.66 -12.94 -32.43
C ALA A 98 2.11 -11.65 -31.73
N GLN A 99 2.49 -10.62 -32.49
CA GLN A 99 2.89 -9.35 -31.92
C GLN A 99 1.74 -8.66 -31.18
N SER A 100 0.51 -8.72 -31.72
CA SER A 100 -0.69 -8.21 -31.05
C SER A 100 -0.96 -8.93 -29.72
N ASP A 101 -0.78 -10.25 -29.67
CA ASP A 101 -0.96 -11.04 -28.45
C ASP A 101 0.14 -10.73 -27.43
N ILE A 102 1.39 -10.59 -27.87
CA ILE A 102 2.52 -10.15 -27.02
C ILE A 102 2.25 -8.78 -26.40
N ASP A 103 1.76 -7.82 -27.19
CA ASP A 103 1.44 -6.49 -26.68
C ASP A 103 0.30 -6.54 -25.66
N THR A 104 -0.67 -7.42 -25.87
CA THR A 104 -1.75 -7.68 -24.91
C THR A 104 -1.22 -8.26 -23.60
N LEU A 105 -0.31 -9.24 -23.66
CA LEU A 105 0.34 -9.82 -22.47
C LEU A 105 1.12 -8.75 -21.67
N ARG A 106 1.91 -7.93 -22.38
CA ARG A 106 2.66 -6.82 -21.77
C ARG A 106 1.74 -5.78 -21.15
N TYR A 107 0.67 -5.43 -21.85
CA TYR A 107 -0.33 -4.49 -21.36
C TYR A 107 -1.00 -4.99 -20.07
N ASN A 108 -1.44 -6.25 -20.05
CA ASN A 108 -2.06 -6.86 -18.88
C ASN A 108 -1.11 -6.89 -17.67
N ALA A 109 0.16 -7.24 -17.89
CA ALA A 109 1.19 -7.21 -16.84
C ALA A 109 1.42 -5.79 -16.30
N ALA A 110 1.51 -4.80 -17.19
CA ALA A 110 1.64 -3.39 -16.81
C ALA A 110 0.42 -2.90 -16.03
N LEU A 111 -0.79 -3.28 -16.44
CA LEU A 111 -2.03 -2.92 -15.77
C LEU A 111 -2.11 -3.50 -14.34
N GLN A 112 -1.74 -4.78 -14.18
CA GLN A 112 -1.65 -5.42 -12.86
C GLN A 112 -0.61 -4.73 -11.97
N SER A 113 0.59 -4.48 -12.52
CA SER A 113 1.65 -3.75 -11.81
C SER A 113 1.19 -2.36 -11.35
N TRP A 114 0.51 -1.63 -12.23
CA TRP A 114 -0.04 -0.32 -11.91
C TRP A 114 -1.09 -0.37 -10.80
N GLY A 115 -1.99 -1.36 -10.81
CA GLY A 115 -2.97 -1.57 -9.74
C GLY A 115 -2.31 -1.74 -8.37
N HIS A 116 -1.25 -2.56 -8.30
CA HIS A 116 -0.45 -2.72 -7.09
C HIS A 116 0.26 -1.42 -6.67
N GLN A 117 0.80 -0.63 -7.61
CA GLN A 117 1.39 0.66 -7.29
C GLN A 117 0.38 1.69 -6.75
N VAL A 118 -0.87 1.64 -7.22
CA VAL A 118 -1.95 2.45 -6.65
C VAL A 118 -2.23 2.03 -5.21
N ASN A 119 -2.35 0.72 -4.94
CA ASN A 119 -2.53 0.21 -3.57
C ASN A 119 -1.36 0.58 -2.65
N LYS A 120 -0.13 0.45 -3.12
CA LYS A 120 1.07 0.93 -2.42
C LYS A 120 0.93 2.39 -2.03
N THR A 121 0.54 3.25 -2.96
CA THR A 121 0.37 4.69 -2.72
C THR A 121 -0.70 4.96 -1.66
N ASN A 122 -1.81 4.21 -1.69
CA ASN A 122 -2.87 4.29 -0.68
C ASN A 122 -2.35 3.91 0.71
N TYR A 123 -1.59 2.82 0.82
CA TYR A 123 -0.98 2.41 2.09
C TYR A 123 0.07 3.42 2.60
N VAL A 124 0.89 3.98 1.72
CA VAL A 124 1.82 5.06 2.09
C VAL A 124 1.07 6.28 2.65
N ASN A 125 -0.03 6.66 2.00
CA ASN A 125 -0.86 7.78 2.46
C ASN A 125 -1.53 7.46 3.81
N GLN A 126 -2.02 6.22 3.99
CA GLN A 126 -2.55 5.75 5.26
C GLN A 126 -1.50 5.81 6.37
N ALA A 127 -0.28 5.32 6.12
CA ALA A 127 0.81 5.36 7.07
C ALA A 127 1.19 6.81 7.46
N ARG A 128 1.21 7.72 6.48
CA ARG A 128 1.43 9.16 6.73
C ARG A 128 0.34 9.75 7.60
N GLY A 129 -0.94 9.50 7.30
CA GLY A 129 -2.08 9.96 8.10
C GLY A 129 -2.03 9.45 9.54
N LEU A 130 -1.69 8.17 9.74
CA LEU A 130 -1.53 7.57 11.06
C LEU A 130 -0.37 8.19 11.84
N ARG A 131 0.76 8.50 11.18
CA ARG A 131 1.88 9.21 11.80
C ARG A 131 1.50 10.64 12.19
N VAL A 132 0.72 11.35 11.37
CA VAL A 132 0.20 12.68 11.70
C VAL A 132 -0.67 12.61 12.96
N GLN A 133 -1.59 11.65 13.06
CA GLN A 133 -2.40 11.41 14.27
C GLN A 133 -1.54 11.07 15.49
N ALA A 134 -0.50 10.25 15.32
CA ALA A 134 0.43 9.95 16.40
C ALA A 134 1.20 11.21 16.86
N ASN A 135 1.55 12.10 15.94
CA ASN A 135 2.30 13.32 16.22
C ASN A 135 1.43 14.41 16.85
N SER A 136 0.12 14.46 16.53
CA SER A 136 -0.81 15.38 17.18
C SER A 136 -1.08 15.02 18.64
N ILE A 137 -0.89 13.76 19.04
CA ILE A 137 -1.00 13.35 20.44
C ILE A 137 0.24 13.76 21.22
N ASN A 138 0.05 14.60 22.24
CA ASN A 138 1.08 15.02 23.17
C ASN A 138 0.69 14.59 24.60
N PRO A 139 1.16 13.41 25.06
CA PRO A 139 0.73 12.82 26.34
C PRO A 139 0.96 13.72 27.56
N ILE A 140 2.00 14.56 27.54
CA ILE A 140 2.31 15.48 28.64
C ILE A 140 1.31 16.63 28.65
N PHE A 141 1.02 17.21 27.47
CA PHE A 141 0.04 18.28 27.33
C PHE A 141 -1.38 17.78 27.64
N ASP A 142 -1.77 16.60 27.14
CA ASP A 142 -3.07 15.99 27.43
C ASP A 142 -3.27 15.75 28.94
N ALA A 143 -2.24 15.22 29.61
CA ALA A 143 -2.25 15.00 31.05
C ALA A 143 -2.33 16.31 31.84
N LEU A 144 -1.63 17.35 31.40
CA LEU A 144 -1.69 18.69 31.99
C LEU A 144 -3.08 19.31 31.82
N LEU A 145 -3.68 19.20 30.64
CA LEU A 145 -4.96 19.79 30.32
C LEU A 145 -6.11 19.09 31.07
N ASP A 146 -6.07 17.77 31.18
CA ASP A 146 -7.03 17.01 31.99
C ASP A 146 -6.81 17.22 33.50
N GLY A 147 -5.54 17.40 33.93
CA GLY A 147 -5.19 17.83 35.30
C GLY A 147 -5.71 19.22 35.65
N ALA A 148 -5.58 20.19 34.74
CA ALA A 148 -6.10 21.55 34.90
C ALA A 148 -7.63 21.58 34.83
N GLY A 149 -8.23 20.81 33.91
CA GLY A 149 -9.68 20.66 33.81
C GLY A 149 -10.30 20.03 35.06
N SER A 150 -9.67 19.00 35.61
CA SER A 150 -10.09 18.40 36.89
C SER A 150 -9.88 19.35 38.08
N PHE A 151 -8.83 20.17 38.09
CA PHE A 151 -8.64 21.23 39.10
C PHE A 151 -9.74 22.31 39.03
N MET A 152 -10.09 22.78 37.82
CA MET A 152 -11.19 23.74 37.64
C MET A 152 -12.55 23.14 38.02
N GLN A 153 -12.80 21.89 37.63
CA GLN A 153 -14.05 21.18 37.89
C GLN A 153 -14.21 20.76 39.36
N ALA A 154 -13.11 20.56 40.09
CA ALA A 154 -13.09 20.29 41.53
C ALA A 154 -13.19 21.55 42.41
N GLY A 155 -13.47 22.73 41.82
CA GLY A 155 -13.73 23.97 42.57
C GLY A 155 -12.53 24.90 42.73
N GLY A 156 -11.49 24.79 41.90
CA GLY A 156 -10.30 25.66 41.94
C GLY A 156 -10.56 27.16 41.82
N LEU A 157 -11.74 27.58 41.34
CA LEU A 157 -12.21 28.97 41.35
C LEU A 157 -13.16 29.32 42.50
N GLN A 158 -13.83 28.32 43.11
CA GLN A 158 -14.76 28.53 44.21
C GLN A 158 -14.06 28.52 45.59
N GLY A 159 -12.89 27.89 45.70
CA GLY A 159 -12.05 27.91 46.89
C GLY A 159 -11.14 29.15 47.06
N LEU A 160 -10.92 29.92 45.98
CA LEU A 160 -10.05 31.11 46.00
C LEU A 160 -10.81 32.46 46.03
N GLY A 161 -12.13 32.45 45.78
CA GLY A 161 -12.94 33.67 45.69
C GLY A 161 -13.98 33.90 46.79
N GLY A 162 -14.13 33.01 47.77
CA GLY A 162 -15.23 33.01 48.75
C GLY A 162 -14.87 33.38 50.19
N GLY A 163 -13.79 34.15 50.40
CA GLY A 163 -13.39 34.64 51.72
C GLY A 163 -13.73 36.13 51.92
N LYS A 164 -15.01 36.43 52.14
CA LYS A 164 -15.49 37.67 52.76
C LYS A 164 -16.56 37.30 53.78
#